data_AF-Q9X678-F1
#
_entry.id   AF-Q9X678-F1
#
_cell.length_a   1.000
_cell.length_b   1.000
_cell.length_c   1.000
_cell.angle_alpha   90.00
_cell.angle_beta   90.00
_cell.angle_gamma   90.00
#
_symmetry.space_group_name_H-M   'P 1'
#
loop_
_entity.id
_entity.type
_entity.pdbx_description
1 polymer ?
#
loop_
_entity_poly.entity_id
_entity_poly.type
_entity_poly.pdbx_seq_one_letter_code
_entity_poly.pdbx_strand_id
1 'polypeptide(L)' 'TPQLQQAIAMADKKVNVSGYPYVEPSIQADACTGCKSCAIVCPDGCITVYRKKVEE' A
#
# COMPACT_ATOMS: atom_id res chain seq x y z
N THR A 1 2.07 9.20 -9.18
CA THR A 1 1.58 8.65 -10.47
C THR A 1 0.14 8.19 -10.28
N PRO A 2 -0.77 8.48 -11.22
CA PRO A 2 -2.20 8.21 -11.09
C PRO A 2 -2.55 6.72 -10.84
N GLN A 3 -1.62 5.79 -11.09
CA GLN A 3 -1.83 4.36 -10.78
C GLN A 3 -1.66 4.01 -9.29
N LEU A 4 -0.95 4.83 -8.48
CA LEU A 4 -0.70 4.51 -7.07
C LEU A 4 -1.98 4.51 -6.22
N GLN A 5 -2.95 5.34 -6.63
CA GLN A 5 -4.15 5.64 -5.84
C GLN A 5 -5.28 4.63 -6.03
N GLN A 6 -5.11 3.63 -6.90
CA GLN A 6 -6.16 2.65 -7.16
C GLN A 6 -6.18 1.55 -6.10
N ALA A 7 -5.04 0.94 -5.75
CA ALA A 7 -4.99 -0.23 -4.87
C ALA A 7 -4.90 0.09 -3.37
N ILE A 8 -4.50 1.30 -3.00
CA ILE A 8 -4.40 1.77 -1.62
C ILE A 8 -5.11 3.11 -1.47
N ALA A 9 -5.67 3.36 -0.29
CA ALA A 9 -6.32 4.63 0.07
C ALA A 9 -5.80 5.12 1.43
N MET A 10 -5.90 6.42 1.68
CA MET A 10 -5.63 6.96 3.02
C MET A 10 -6.74 6.50 3.97
N ALA A 11 -6.38 6.03 5.16
CA ALA A 11 -7.35 5.67 6.19
C ALA A 11 -8.12 6.92 6.66
N ASP A 12 -9.45 6.83 6.72
CA ASP A 12 -10.28 7.99 7.08
C ASP A 12 -10.07 8.38 8.55
N LYS A 13 -9.52 9.57 8.78
CA LYS A 13 -9.28 10.19 10.11
C LYS A 13 -8.49 9.33 11.10
N LYS A 14 -7.66 8.40 10.62
CA LYS A 14 -6.78 7.57 11.44
C LYS A 14 -5.32 7.90 11.20
N VAL A 15 -4.53 7.80 12.26
CA VAL A 15 -3.08 8.04 12.24
C VAL A 15 -2.34 6.91 12.96
N ASN A 16 -1.06 6.73 12.61
CA ASN A 16 -0.18 5.80 13.29
C ASN A 16 0.30 6.35 14.65
N VAL A 17 1.17 5.61 15.35
CA VAL A 17 1.76 6.03 16.64
C VAL A 17 2.59 7.31 16.56
N SER A 18 3.05 7.67 15.36
CA SER A 18 3.84 8.88 15.07
C SER A 18 2.98 10.06 14.60
N GLY A 19 1.66 9.89 14.51
CA GLY A 19 0.72 10.93 14.08
C GLY A 19 0.56 11.12 12.57
N TYR A 20 1.16 10.26 11.73
CA TYR A 20 0.98 10.31 10.28
C TYR A 20 -0.25 9.52 9.83
N PRO A 21 -1.06 10.05 8.90
CA PRO A 21 -2.15 9.27 8.33
C PRO A 21 -1.55 8.11 7.51
N TYR A 22 -2.03 6.90 7.76
CA TYR A 22 -1.54 5.70 7.10
C TYR A 22 -2.47 5.26 5.98
N VAL A 23 -1.99 4.34 5.14
CA VAL A 23 -2.77 3.79 4.02
C VAL A 23 -3.35 2.42 4.37
N GLU A 24 -4.53 2.13 3.81
CA GLU A 24 -5.19 0.83 3.87
C GLU A 24 -5.48 0.30 2.45
N PRO A 25 -5.68 -1.02 2.27
CA PRO A 25 -6.13 -1.55 1.00
C PRO A 25 -7.44 -0.89 0.58
N SER A 26 -7.53 -0.47 -0.68
CA SER A 26 -8.77 0.09 -1.23
C SER A 26 -9.73 -1.03 -1.68
N ILE A 27 -10.91 -0.63 -2.19
CA ILE A 27 -11.85 -1.55 -2.86
C ILE A 27 -11.28 -2.17 -4.16
N GLN A 28 -10.21 -1.60 -4.72
CA GLN A 28 -9.52 -2.10 -5.91
C GLN A 28 -8.14 -2.67 -5.56
N ALA A 29 -7.96 -3.19 -4.34
CA ALA A 29 -6.69 -3.81 -3.92
C ALA A 29 -6.24 -4.94 -4.87
N ASP A 30 -7.18 -5.63 -5.51
CA ASP A 30 -6.93 -6.68 -6.53
C ASP A 30 -6.26 -6.14 -7.80
N ALA A 31 -6.32 -4.83 -8.07
CA ALA A 31 -5.60 -4.20 -9.17
C ALA A 31 -4.10 -3.98 -8.86
N CYS A 32 -3.63 -4.36 -7.68
CA CYS A 32 -2.22 -4.26 -7.31
C CYS A 32 -1.33 -5.12 -8.23
N THR A 33 -0.41 -4.49 -8.95
CA THR A 33 0.53 -5.16 -9.87
C THR A 33 1.85 -5.57 -9.21
N GLY A 34 2.03 -5.28 -7.92
CA GLY A 34 3.29 -5.59 -7.21
C GLY A 34 4.47 -4.70 -7.61
N CYS A 35 4.22 -3.48 -8.13
CA CYS A 35 5.27 -2.55 -8.60
C CYS A 35 6.18 -1.98 -7.50
N LYS A 36 5.83 -2.17 -6.22
CA LYS A 36 6.58 -1.72 -5.02
C LYS A 36 6.61 -0.21 -4.77
N SER A 37 5.95 0.61 -5.58
CA SER A 37 5.95 2.07 -5.41
C SER A 37 5.44 2.51 -4.03
N CYS A 38 4.39 1.88 -3.49
CA CYS A 38 3.86 2.17 -2.16
C CYS A 38 4.89 1.88 -1.04
N ALA A 39 5.64 0.79 -1.15
CA ALA A 39 6.69 0.43 -0.19
C ALA A 39 7.86 1.41 -0.22
N ILE A 40 8.22 1.94 -1.41
CA ILE A 40 9.32 2.91 -1.56
C ILE A 40 8.96 4.28 -0.98
N VAL A 41 7.71 4.72 -1.14
CA VAL A 41 7.29 6.06 -0.68
C VAL A 41 6.81 6.10 0.77
N CYS A 42 6.60 4.94 1.39
CA CYS A 42 6.12 4.86 2.77
C CYS A 42 7.21 5.36 3.74
N PRO A 43 6.98 6.44 4.49
CA PRO A 43 7.98 6.98 5.41
C PRO A 43 8.25 6.07 6.61
N ASP A 44 7.26 5.26 7.00
CA ASP A 44 7.38 4.32 8.12
C ASP A 44 8.01 2.98 7.73
N GLY A 45 8.16 2.72 6.43
CA GLY A 45 8.61 1.42 5.93
C GLY A 45 7.69 0.25 6.32
N CYS A 46 6.41 0.52 6.64
CA CYS A 46 5.48 -0.49 7.17
C CYS A 46 4.81 -1.37 6.09
N ILE A 47 5.12 -1.13 4.81
CA ILE A 47 4.56 -1.87 3.68
C ILE A 47 5.62 -2.78 3.07
N THR A 48 5.32 -4.08 2.98
CA THR A 48 6.18 -5.07 2.32
C THR A 48 5.49 -5.65 1.10
N VAL A 49 6.18 -5.66 -0.04
CA VAL A 49 5.71 -6.28 -1.29
C VAL A 49 6.63 -7.44 -1.63
N TYR A 50 6.10 -8.65 -1.69
CA TYR A 50 6.85 -9.87 -1.98
C TYR A 50 6.31 -10.57 -3.23
N ARG A 51 7.19 -11.36 -3.88
CA ARG A 51 6.78 -12.26 -4.96
C ARG A 51 6.41 -13.60 -4.35
N LYS A 52 5.17 -14.04 -4.57
CA LYS A 52 4.74 -15.40 -4.24
C LYS A 52 5.23 -16.35 -5.34
N LYS A 53 5.94 -17.43 -4.98
CA LYS A 53 6.15 -18.56 -5.89
C LYS A 53 4.83 -19.30 -6.01
N VAL A 54 4.34 -19.51 -7.23
CA VAL A 54 3.17 -20.34 -7.47
C VAL A 54 3.68 -21.75 -7.69
N GLU A 55 3.31 -22.68 -6.81
CA GLU A 55 3.54 -24.11 -7.02
C GLU A 55 2.40 -24.63 -7.88
N GLU A 56 2.73 -25.32 -8.98
CA GLU A 56 1.77 -25.99 -9.88
C GLU A 56 1.38 -27.38 -9.34
#